data_AF-A0A7R9U8B9-F1
#
_entry.id   AF-A0A7R9U8B9-F1
#
_cell.length_a   1.000
_cell.length_b   1.000
_cell.length_c   1.000
_cell.angle_alpha   90.00
_cell.angle_beta   90.00
_cell.angle_gamma   90.00
#
_symmetry.space_group_name_H-M   'P 1'
#
loop_
_entity.id
_entity.type
_entity.pdbx_description
1 polymer ?
#
loop_
_entity_poly.entity_id
_entity_poly.type
_entity_poly.pdbx_seq_one_letter_code
_entity_poly.pdbx_strand_id
1 'polypeptide(L)'
;MSPDRVRRLAWARDVLYGTTRRAPMLNCYGLHEWAMLYRPEGESSETVSKHQGLPLRVSQQTLNAVVEERPLRCTHTDAVRFFAPSALPLLAAFDRARVEEAAGQSVDEIARTRGQRDAAALILEHGKVPNRNLQPALEQPGCVHATMDLFKWSSKLAPFVSSELIADCLHLAIQARVLDMRASPYDLRAAAECLGSEWGDFDPSPILIETEMGRQEYVDLQLELYRSAAPVRARVLAAYDEVLSHWPELLGQKLQPGMPK
;
A
#
# COMPACT_ATOMS: atom_id res chain seq x y z
N MET A 1 11.13 3.04 -26.60
CA MET A 1 10.34 2.41 -25.51
C MET A 1 9.52 1.27 -26.10
N SER A 2 9.44 0.08 -25.48
CA SER A 2 8.55 -0.99 -26.01
C SER A 2 7.08 -0.69 -25.65
N PRO A 3 6.09 -1.16 -26.45
CA PRO A 3 4.68 -0.97 -26.12
C PRO A 3 4.31 -1.47 -24.72
N ASP A 4 4.89 -2.59 -24.27
CA ASP A 4 4.64 -3.16 -22.94
C ASP A 4 5.18 -2.30 -21.81
N ARG A 5 6.33 -1.65 -22.04
CA ARG A 5 6.87 -0.72 -21.06
C ARG A 5 6.02 0.54 -20.99
N VAL A 6 5.58 1.09 -22.14
CA VAL A 6 4.66 2.25 -22.19
C VAL A 6 3.38 1.96 -21.40
N ARG A 7 2.71 0.82 -21.62
CA ARG A 7 1.49 0.46 -20.88
C ARG A 7 1.72 0.33 -19.38
N ARG A 8 2.84 -0.29 -18.96
CA ARG A 8 3.18 -0.40 -17.53
C ARG A 8 3.44 0.97 -16.88
N LEU A 9 4.06 1.89 -17.62
CA LEU A 9 4.27 3.26 -17.17
C LEU A 9 2.95 4.05 -17.13
N ALA A 10 2.09 3.91 -18.13
CA ALA A 10 0.76 4.50 -18.16
C ALA A 10 -0.10 4.03 -16.99
N TRP A 11 -0.12 2.74 -16.70
CA TRP A 11 -0.83 2.21 -15.53
C TRP A 11 -0.26 2.77 -14.21
N ALA A 12 1.06 2.89 -14.07
CA ALA A 12 1.66 3.50 -12.87
C ALA A 12 1.31 5.00 -12.74
N ARG A 13 1.28 5.73 -13.88
CA ARG A 13 0.79 7.11 -13.96
C ARG A 13 -0.66 7.19 -13.48
N ASP A 14 -1.53 6.29 -13.92
CA ASP A 14 -2.94 6.27 -13.52
C ASP A 14 -3.12 5.99 -12.02
N VAL A 15 -2.28 5.13 -11.42
CA VAL A 15 -2.23 4.95 -9.96
C VAL A 15 -1.83 6.25 -9.25
N LEU A 16 -0.75 6.89 -9.69
CA LEU A 16 -0.28 8.16 -9.11
C LEU A 16 -1.35 9.26 -9.23
N TYR A 17 -1.92 9.41 -10.42
CA TYR A 17 -2.99 10.37 -10.70
C TYR A 17 -4.21 10.13 -9.82
N GLY A 18 -4.73 8.91 -9.77
CA GLY A 18 -5.84 8.55 -8.89
C GLY A 18 -5.54 8.85 -7.43
N THR A 19 -4.35 8.49 -6.96
CA THR A 19 -3.88 8.75 -5.58
C THR A 19 -3.91 10.24 -5.25
N THR A 20 -3.45 11.12 -6.15
CA THR A 20 -3.44 12.57 -5.88
C THR A 20 -4.82 13.21 -5.77
N ARG A 21 -5.86 12.56 -6.32
CA ARG A 21 -7.22 13.11 -6.40
C ARG A 21 -8.15 12.65 -5.29
N ARG A 22 -7.71 11.73 -4.45
CA ARG A 22 -8.51 11.22 -3.33
C ARG A 22 -8.18 11.96 -2.05
N ALA A 23 -9.17 12.07 -1.17
CA ALA A 23 -8.95 12.50 0.20
C ALA A 23 -8.05 11.48 0.92
N PRO A 24 -7.13 11.93 1.79
CA PRO A 24 -6.33 11.02 2.59
C PRO A 24 -7.22 10.26 3.58
N MET A 25 -7.02 8.95 3.69
CA MET A 25 -7.60 8.13 4.76
C MET A 25 -6.60 8.03 5.89
N LEU A 26 -6.97 8.58 7.05
CA LEU A 26 -6.11 8.67 8.23
C LEU A 26 -6.49 7.67 9.34
N ASN A 27 -7.49 6.82 9.09
CA ASN A 27 -8.04 5.91 10.09
C ASN A 27 -7.72 4.44 9.79
N CYS A 28 -6.59 4.16 9.14
CA CYS A 28 -6.09 2.79 8.97
C CYS A 28 -5.16 2.32 10.10
N TYR A 29 -4.53 3.27 10.81
CA TYR A 29 -3.63 3.05 11.95
C TYR A 29 -2.50 2.02 11.74
N GLY A 30 -2.09 1.76 10.49
CA GLY A 30 -1.08 0.73 10.19
C GLY A 30 -1.56 -0.71 10.48
N LEU A 31 -2.87 -0.96 10.53
CA LEU A 31 -3.44 -2.25 10.90
C LEU A 31 -3.16 -3.40 9.91
N HIS A 32 -2.44 -3.19 8.81
CA HIS A 32 -2.13 -4.30 7.89
C HIS A 32 -1.23 -5.36 8.51
N GLU A 33 -0.20 -5.00 9.27
CA GLU A 33 0.64 -5.99 9.97
C GLU A 33 -0.15 -6.72 11.06
N TRP A 34 -1.12 -6.05 11.68
CA TRP A 34 -2.04 -6.66 12.65
C TRP A 34 -2.97 -7.66 11.97
N ALA A 35 -3.53 -7.29 10.81
CA ALA A 35 -4.38 -8.16 10.01
C ALA A 35 -3.62 -9.36 9.40
N MET A 36 -2.32 -9.22 9.13
CA MET A 36 -1.44 -10.33 8.72
C MET A 36 -1.27 -11.38 9.83
N LEU A 37 -1.33 -10.96 11.10
CA LEU A 37 -1.14 -11.80 12.28
C LEU A 37 -2.44 -12.16 13.01
N TYR A 38 -3.58 -11.73 12.47
CA TYR A 38 -4.88 -11.99 13.05
C TYR A 38 -5.17 -13.50 13.07
N ARG A 39 -5.58 -14.00 14.23
CA ARG A 39 -5.88 -15.42 14.42
C ARG A 39 -7.00 -15.56 15.45
N PRO A 40 -8.27 -15.70 15.03
CA PRO A 40 -9.38 -15.85 15.96
C PRO A 40 -9.23 -17.10 16.82
N GLU A 41 -9.90 -17.10 17.97
CA GLU A 41 -9.86 -18.25 18.89
C GLU A 41 -10.34 -19.53 18.19
N GLY A 42 -9.56 -20.61 18.33
CA GLY A 42 -9.87 -21.91 17.74
C GLY A 42 -9.29 -22.17 16.34
N GLU A 43 -8.67 -21.18 15.69
CA GLU A 43 -7.97 -21.39 14.41
C GLU A 43 -6.48 -21.72 14.62
N SER A 44 -6.00 -22.79 13.99
CA SER A 44 -4.56 -23.08 13.89
C SER A 44 -3.94 -22.21 12.80
N SER A 45 -2.89 -21.45 13.14
CA SER A 45 -2.18 -20.57 12.20
C SER A 45 -1.49 -21.39 11.09
N GLU A 46 -2.02 -21.32 9.87
CA GLU A 46 -1.30 -21.80 8.67
C GLU A 46 -0.47 -20.70 7.99
N THR A 47 -0.56 -19.44 8.43
CA THR A 47 -0.16 -18.28 7.61
C THR A 47 0.73 -17.23 8.29
N VAL A 48 1.42 -17.55 9.39
CA VAL A 48 2.55 -16.69 9.80
C VAL A 48 3.71 -16.99 8.86
N SER A 49 3.97 -16.07 7.93
CA SER A 49 5.12 -16.15 7.02
C SER A 49 6.38 -16.42 7.84
N LYS A 50 7.23 -17.36 7.40
CA LYS A 50 8.53 -17.70 8.02
C LYS A 50 9.47 -16.51 8.30
N HIS A 51 9.10 -15.32 7.85
CA HIS A 51 9.82 -14.05 7.99
C HIS A 51 9.32 -13.20 9.18
N GLN A 52 8.26 -13.60 9.87
CA GLN A 52 7.68 -12.89 11.04
C GLN A 52 8.23 -13.46 12.36
N GLY A 53 9.56 -13.57 12.46
CA GLY A 53 10.25 -14.14 13.63
C GLY A 53 10.52 -13.15 14.77
N LEU A 54 10.05 -11.91 14.65
CA LEU A 54 10.23 -10.90 15.70
C LEU A 54 9.24 -11.14 16.85
N PRO A 55 9.67 -10.93 18.11
CA PRO A 55 8.77 -11.01 19.25
C PRO A 55 7.63 -9.99 19.11
N LEU A 56 6.43 -10.33 19.59
CA LEU A 56 5.32 -9.40 19.66
C LEU A 56 5.40 -8.57 20.95
N ARG A 57 5.06 -7.29 20.87
CA ARG A 57 4.96 -6.39 22.04
C ARG A 57 3.63 -6.51 22.79
N VAL A 58 2.65 -7.18 22.19
CA VAL A 58 1.31 -7.43 22.75
C VAL A 58 0.96 -8.92 22.68
N SER A 59 0.00 -9.35 23.51
CA SER A 59 -0.54 -10.71 23.44
C SER A 59 -1.39 -10.90 22.17
N GLN A 60 -1.55 -12.16 21.74
CA GLN A 60 -2.47 -12.49 20.63
C GLN A 60 -3.91 -11.99 20.91
N GLN A 61 -4.36 -12.08 22.16
CA GLN A 61 -5.68 -11.59 22.57
C GLN A 61 -5.83 -10.09 22.31
N THR A 62 -4.81 -9.30 22.65
CA THR A 62 -4.80 -7.85 22.39
C THR A 62 -4.76 -7.56 20.90
N LEU A 63 -3.93 -8.30 20.14
CA LEU A 63 -3.85 -8.17 18.68
C LEU A 63 -5.20 -8.43 18.01
N ASN A 64 -5.87 -9.51 18.38
CA ASN A 64 -7.18 -9.85 17.86
C ASN A 64 -8.22 -8.78 18.21
N ALA A 65 -8.27 -8.33 19.47
CA ALA A 65 -9.19 -7.29 19.89
C ALA A 65 -9.01 -6.00 19.08
N VAL A 66 -7.77 -5.58 18.81
CA VAL A 66 -7.48 -4.41 17.97
C VAL A 66 -8.04 -4.56 16.55
N VAL A 67 -7.88 -5.74 15.94
CA VAL A 67 -8.36 -6.04 14.59
C VAL A 67 -9.89 -6.15 14.55
N GLU A 68 -10.52 -6.68 15.59
CA GLU A 68 -11.98 -6.91 15.66
C GLU A 68 -12.78 -5.65 16.03
N GLU A 69 -12.26 -4.82 16.94
CA GLU A 69 -12.93 -3.60 17.39
C GLU A 69 -13.00 -2.51 16.32
N ARG A 70 -12.15 -2.60 15.28
CA ARG A 70 -11.96 -1.53 14.31
C ARG A 70 -12.07 -2.07 12.88
N PRO A 71 -12.83 -1.38 12.01
CA PRO A 71 -12.89 -1.78 10.61
C PRO A 71 -11.50 -1.65 9.98
N LEU A 72 -11.01 -2.72 9.36
CA LEU A 72 -9.81 -2.65 8.53
C LEU A 72 -10.15 -1.80 7.30
N ARG A 73 -9.35 -0.79 6.99
CA ARG A 73 -9.66 0.20 5.92
C ARG A 73 -8.57 0.32 4.86
N CYS A 74 -7.71 -0.69 4.75
CA CYS A 74 -6.60 -0.66 3.81
C CYS A 74 -7.09 -0.68 2.36
N THR A 75 -6.68 0.31 1.58
CA THR A 75 -6.94 0.39 0.13
C THR A 75 -5.78 -0.15 -0.72
N HIS A 76 -4.63 -0.42 -0.09
CA HIS A 76 -3.40 -0.76 -0.77
C HIS A 76 -3.31 -2.27 -1.05
N THR A 77 -3.42 -2.66 -2.31
CA THR A 77 -3.44 -4.07 -2.73
C THR A 77 -2.23 -4.86 -2.25
N ASP A 78 -1.03 -4.29 -2.34
CA ASP A 78 0.19 -5.01 -1.98
C ASP A 78 0.29 -5.27 -0.46
N ALA A 79 -0.52 -4.60 0.36
CA ALA A 79 -0.68 -4.88 1.79
C ALA A 79 -1.82 -5.88 2.05
N VAL A 80 -3.01 -5.65 1.45
CA VAL A 80 -4.18 -6.52 1.70
C VAL A 80 -3.94 -7.97 1.28
N ARG A 81 -3.17 -8.21 0.21
CA ARG A 81 -2.88 -9.58 -0.26
C ARG A 81 -2.10 -10.45 0.74
N PHE A 82 -1.59 -9.87 1.83
CA PHE A 82 -0.90 -10.58 2.89
C PHE A 82 -1.75 -10.80 4.14
N PHE A 83 -2.95 -10.22 4.21
CA PHE A 83 -3.82 -10.40 5.37
C PHE A 83 -4.05 -11.89 5.64
N ALA A 84 -4.17 -12.25 6.92
CA ALA A 84 -4.67 -13.56 7.28
C ALA A 84 -6.03 -13.78 6.60
N PRO A 85 -6.34 -14.97 6.07
CA PRO A 85 -7.62 -15.23 5.42
C PRO A 85 -8.83 -14.83 6.29
N SER A 86 -8.76 -15.10 7.61
CA SER A 86 -9.81 -14.73 8.57
C SER A 86 -9.94 -13.23 8.84
N ALA A 87 -8.95 -12.41 8.45
CA ALA A 87 -9.05 -10.95 8.53
C ALA A 87 -9.76 -10.31 7.32
N LEU A 88 -9.82 -10.99 6.17
CA LEU A 88 -10.43 -10.44 4.95
C LEU A 88 -11.91 -10.06 5.11
N PRO A 89 -12.76 -10.84 5.83
CA PRO A 89 -14.15 -10.45 6.08
C PRO A 89 -14.31 -9.14 6.88
N LEU A 90 -13.30 -8.79 7.69
CA LEU A 90 -13.27 -7.59 8.54
C LEU A 90 -12.85 -6.31 7.78
N LEU A 91 -12.41 -6.46 6.53
CA LEU A 91 -12.13 -5.33 5.65
C LEU A 91 -13.41 -4.55 5.35
N ALA A 92 -13.38 -3.25 5.61
CA ALA A 92 -14.45 -2.34 5.29
C ALA A 92 -14.70 -2.35 3.78
N ALA A 93 -15.98 -2.37 3.40
CA ALA A 93 -16.35 -2.19 2.01
C ALA A 93 -15.87 -0.81 1.52
N PHE A 94 -15.26 -0.79 0.34
CA PHE A 94 -15.06 0.45 -0.40
C PHE A 94 -16.38 0.87 -1.06
N ASP A 95 -16.53 2.16 -1.35
CA ASP A 95 -17.67 2.67 -2.10
C ASP A 95 -17.59 2.17 -3.55
N ARG A 96 -18.33 1.09 -3.83
CA ARG A 96 -18.34 0.42 -5.12
C ARG A 96 -18.76 1.36 -6.24
N ALA A 97 -19.79 2.19 -6.03
CA ALA A 97 -20.27 3.12 -7.05
C ALA A 97 -19.17 4.13 -7.41
N ARG A 98 -18.49 4.68 -6.40
CA ARG A 98 -17.35 5.59 -6.60
C ARG A 98 -16.18 4.92 -7.33
N VAL A 99 -15.93 3.63 -7.06
CA VAL A 99 -14.87 2.86 -7.74
C VAL A 99 -15.22 2.62 -9.20
N GLU A 100 -16.47 2.23 -9.49
CA GLU A 100 -16.96 2.01 -10.86
C GLU A 100 -16.96 3.30 -11.67
N GLU A 101 -17.37 4.42 -11.06
CA GLU A 101 -17.27 5.76 -11.66
C GLU A 101 -15.81 6.14 -11.98
N ALA A 102 -14.90 5.97 -11.02
CA ALA A 102 -13.49 6.31 -11.20
C ALA A 102 -12.79 5.42 -12.24
N ALA A 103 -13.20 4.15 -12.36
CA ALA A 103 -12.62 3.20 -13.30
C ALA A 103 -13.28 3.23 -14.69
N GLY A 104 -14.48 3.80 -14.81
CA GLY A 104 -15.28 3.78 -16.04
C GLY A 104 -15.69 2.37 -16.49
N GLN A 105 -15.64 1.39 -15.58
CA GLN A 105 -15.93 -0.03 -15.79
C GLN A 105 -16.51 -0.63 -14.51
N SER A 106 -17.31 -1.68 -14.62
CA SER A 106 -17.82 -2.36 -13.41
C SER A 106 -16.69 -3.05 -12.66
N VAL A 107 -16.79 -3.12 -11.32
CA VAL A 107 -15.79 -3.82 -10.49
C VAL A 107 -15.65 -5.28 -10.91
N ASP A 108 -16.75 -5.91 -11.32
CA ASP A 108 -16.75 -7.32 -11.74
C ASP A 108 -16.06 -7.53 -13.09
N GLU A 109 -16.10 -6.56 -14.00
CA GLU A 109 -15.32 -6.59 -15.25
C GLU A 109 -13.83 -6.42 -14.95
N ILE A 110 -13.48 -5.44 -14.11
CA ILE A 110 -12.10 -5.15 -13.70
C ILE A 110 -11.46 -6.35 -12.99
N ALA A 111 -12.23 -7.04 -12.15
CA ALA A 111 -11.79 -8.25 -11.45
C ALA A 111 -11.51 -9.42 -12.39
N ARG A 112 -12.23 -9.51 -13.53
CA ARG A 112 -12.08 -10.60 -14.52
C ARG A 112 -10.93 -10.37 -15.50
N THR A 113 -10.32 -9.19 -15.54
CA THR A 113 -9.24 -8.86 -16.48
C THR A 113 -7.93 -9.59 -16.11
N ARG A 114 -7.59 -10.63 -16.90
CA ARG A 114 -6.35 -11.45 -16.95
C ARG A 114 -5.50 -11.59 -15.66
N GLY A 115 -5.39 -12.84 -15.19
CA GLY A 115 -4.18 -13.35 -14.51
C GLY A 115 -4.22 -13.41 -12.98
N GLN A 116 -5.32 -13.02 -12.34
CA GLN A 116 -5.47 -13.10 -10.88
C GLN A 116 -6.78 -13.82 -10.52
N ARG A 117 -6.88 -15.12 -10.87
CA ARG A 117 -8.09 -15.92 -10.59
C ARG A 117 -8.44 -15.92 -9.09
N ASP A 118 -7.44 -15.90 -8.22
CA ASP A 118 -7.63 -15.89 -6.76
C ASP A 118 -8.10 -14.51 -6.25
N ALA A 119 -7.60 -13.40 -6.84
CA ALA A 119 -8.08 -12.06 -6.48
C ALA A 119 -9.49 -11.77 -7.01
N ALA A 120 -9.85 -12.35 -8.15
CA ALA A 120 -11.22 -12.32 -8.67
C ALA A 120 -12.16 -13.10 -7.75
N ALA A 121 -11.74 -14.28 -7.27
CA ALA A 121 -12.51 -15.06 -6.30
C ALA A 121 -12.72 -14.30 -4.98
N LEU A 122 -11.67 -13.70 -4.41
CA LEU A 122 -11.77 -12.91 -3.17
C LEU A 122 -12.63 -11.65 -3.30
N ILE A 123 -12.60 -10.98 -4.47
CA ILE A 123 -13.51 -9.85 -4.75
C ILE A 123 -14.94 -10.31 -4.92
N LEU A 124 -15.18 -11.44 -5.59
CA LEU A 124 -16.53 -11.98 -5.78
C LEU A 124 -17.11 -12.56 -4.48
N GLU A 125 -16.27 -13.14 -3.62
CA GLU A 125 -16.66 -13.77 -2.35
C GLU A 125 -16.87 -12.75 -1.23
N HIS A 126 -16.04 -11.71 -1.16
CA HIS A 126 -16.12 -10.73 -0.08
C HIS A 126 -16.58 -9.34 -0.54
N GLY A 127 -16.55 -9.01 -1.83
CA GLY A 127 -16.95 -7.69 -2.35
C GLY A 127 -16.05 -6.53 -1.88
N LYS A 128 -14.93 -6.83 -1.21
CA LYS A 128 -14.20 -5.90 -0.33
C LYS A 128 -12.71 -5.75 -0.63
N VAL A 129 -12.09 -6.70 -1.34
CA VAL A 129 -10.63 -6.82 -1.42
C VAL A 129 -10.04 -5.97 -2.57
N PRO A 130 -9.15 -5.00 -2.31
CA PRO A 130 -8.41 -4.32 -3.36
C PRO A 130 -7.59 -5.33 -4.18
N ASN A 131 -7.71 -5.29 -5.51
CA ASN A 131 -6.79 -6.00 -6.41
C ASN A 131 -5.94 -5.03 -7.23
N ARG A 132 -4.99 -5.59 -7.98
CA ARG A 132 -4.03 -4.79 -8.75
C ARG A 132 -4.71 -3.92 -9.81
N ASN A 133 -5.77 -4.42 -10.43
CA ASN A 133 -6.50 -3.70 -11.46
C ASN A 133 -7.34 -2.54 -10.87
N LEU A 134 -7.78 -2.65 -9.62
CA LEU A 134 -8.53 -1.62 -8.89
C LEU A 134 -7.63 -0.60 -8.21
N GLN A 135 -6.31 -0.81 -8.15
CA GLN A 135 -5.39 0.11 -7.47
C GLN A 135 -5.51 1.57 -7.98
N PRO A 136 -5.62 1.86 -9.30
CA PRO A 136 -5.86 3.23 -9.77
C PRO A 136 -7.16 3.85 -9.21
N ALA A 137 -8.17 3.03 -8.95
CA ALA A 137 -9.49 3.42 -8.46
C ALA A 137 -9.60 3.50 -6.92
N LEU A 138 -8.67 2.89 -6.18
CA LEU A 138 -8.73 2.76 -4.71
C LEU A 138 -7.61 3.49 -3.97
N GLU A 139 -6.41 3.58 -4.55
CA GLU A 139 -5.23 4.10 -3.83
C GLU A 139 -5.42 5.55 -3.38
N GLN A 140 -4.95 5.88 -2.18
CA GLN A 140 -5.19 7.17 -1.53
C GLN A 140 -3.89 7.74 -0.91
N PRO A 141 -3.75 9.08 -0.81
CA PRO A 141 -2.44 9.70 -0.61
C PRO A 141 -1.94 9.70 0.84
N GLY A 142 -2.80 9.38 1.82
CA GLY A 142 -2.44 9.17 3.22
C GLY A 142 -1.90 7.76 3.51
N CYS A 143 -1.95 6.83 2.57
CA CYS A 143 -1.43 5.48 2.77
C CYS A 143 0.11 5.52 2.86
N VAL A 144 0.68 5.00 3.95
CA VAL A 144 2.15 4.92 4.12
C VAL A 144 2.79 4.13 2.98
N HIS A 145 2.14 3.07 2.49
CA HIS A 145 2.62 2.29 1.37
C HIS A 145 2.56 3.04 0.03
N ALA A 146 1.52 3.86 -0.18
CA ALA A 146 1.46 4.70 -1.38
C ALA A 146 2.61 5.73 -1.41
N THR A 147 3.04 6.20 -0.23
CA THR A 147 4.24 7.04 -0.09
C THR A 147 5.53 6.26 -0.31
N MET A 148 5.69 5.07 0.29
CA MET A 148 6.85 4.19 0.02
C MET A 148 7.00 3.85 -1.46
N ASP A 149 5.87 3.64 -2.13
CA ASP A 149 5.80 3.31 -3.54
C ASP A 149 6.33 4.41 -4.45
N LEU A 150 6.42 5.66 -4.00
CA LEU A 150 7.03 6.75 -4.78
C LEU A 150 8.47 6.42 -5.18
N PHE A 151 9.24 5.73 -4.33
CA PHE A 151 10.59 5.29 -4.65
C PHE A 151 10.60 4.21 -5.73
N LYS A 152 9.67 3.25 -5.64
CA LYS A 152 9.47 2.22 -6.67
C LYS A 152 9.05 2.85 -8.01
N TRP A 153 8.18 3.85 -8.00
CA TRP A 153 7.69 4.51 -9.20
C TRP A 153 8.77 5.38 -9.86
N SER A 154 9.46 6.22 -9.09
CA SER A 154 10.56 7.04 -9.63
C SER A 154 11.69 6.17 -10.20
N SER A 155 12.06 5.09 -9.51
CA SER A 155 13.11 4.18 -9.98
C SER A 155 12.75 3.49 -11.31
N LYS A 156 11.47 3.23 -11.58
CA LYS A 156 11.02 2.65 -12.86
C LYS A 156 11.12 3.61 -14.04
N LEU A 157 11.16 4.91 -13.76
CA LEU A 157 11.39 5.94 -14.75
C LEU A 157 12.87 6.17 -15.05
N ALA A 158 13.82 5.60 -14.30
CA ALA A 158 15.23 5.76 -14.61
C ALA A 158 15.54 5.33 -16.07
N PRO A 159 16.37 6.11 -16.81
CA PRO A 159 17.10 7.32 -16.40
C PRO A 159 16.36 8.66 -16.67
N PHE A 160 15.05 8.64 -16.94
CA PHE A 160 14.27 9.82 -17.33
C PHE A 160 13.85 10.73 -16.16
N VAL A 161 14.33 10.48 -14.95
CA VAL A 161 14.07 11.30 -13.76
C VAL A 161 15.41 11.68 -13.11
N SER A 162 15.45 12.85 -12.47
CA SER A 162 16.65 13.28 -11.76
C SER A 162 16.96 12.37 -10.56
N SER A 163 18.24 12.21 -10.25
CA SER A 163 18.68 11.49 -9.04
C SER A 163 18.17 12.15 -7.77
N GLU A 164 18.01 13.49 -7.77
CA GLU A 164 17.41 14.26 -6.68
C GLU A 164 15.97 13.81 -6.40
N LEU A 165 15.12 13.68 -7.43
CA LEU A 165 13.74 13.21 -7.24
C LEU A 165 13.70 11.77 -6.72
N ILE A 166 14.61 10.91 -7.17
CA ILE A 166 14.73 9.53 -6.64
C ILE A 166 15.14 9.56 -5.16
N ALA A 167 16.08 10.44 -4.78
CA ALA A 167 16.52 10.60 -3.40
C ALA A 167 15.41 11.14 -2.49
N ASP A 168 14.62 12.12 -2.94
CA ASP A 168 13.44 12.61 -2.22
C ASP A 168 12.42 11.49 -1.98
N CYS A 169 12.15 10.67 -3.01
CA CYS A 169 11.28 9.51 -2.87
C CYS A 169 11.84 8.47 -1.89
N LEU A 170 13.15 8.22 -1.90
CA LEU A 170 13.82 7.30 -0.99
C LEU A 170 13.70 7.79 0.46
N HIS A 171 13.93 9.08 0.70
CA HIS A 171 13.79 9.69 2.02
C HIS A 171 12.37 9.51 2.58
N LEU A 172 11.34 9.81 1.77
CA LEU A 172 9.95 9.58 2.14
C LEU A 172 9.64 8.10 2.36
N ALA A 173 10.21 7.19 1.56
CA ALA A 173 10.02 5.76 1.73
C ALA A 173 10.61 5.25 3.05
N ILE A 174 11.75 5.79 3.47
CA ILE A 174 12.34 5.50 4.78
C ILE A 174 11.42 6.01 5.90
N GLN A 175 10.97 7.27 5.84
CA GLN A 175 10.04 7.83 6.84
C GLN A 175 8.74 7.02 6.95
N ALA A 176 8.16 6.67 5.80
CA ALA A 176 6.96 5.84 5.74
C ALA A 176 7.20 4.44 6.33
N ARG A 177 8.36 3.83 6.08
CA ARG A 177 8.75 2.54 6.65
C ARG A 177 8.94 2.62 8.17
N VAL A 178 9.52 3.70 8.67
CA VAL A 178 9.66 3.93 10.12
C VAL A 178 8.29 4.00 10.79
N LEU A 179 7.36 4.80 10.25
CA LEU A 179 5.99 4.90 10.76
C LEU A 179 5.26 3.54 10.72
N ASP A 180 5.41 2.81 9.62
CA ASP A 180 4.87 1.47 9.40
C ASP A 180 5.38 0.46 10.47
N MET A 181 6.69 0.44 10.67
CA MET A 181 7.34 -0.43 11.66
C MET A 181 6.92 -0.07 13.09
N ARG A 182 6.95 1.21 13.47
CA ARG A 182 6.61 1.66 14.83
C ARG A 182 5.15 1.36 15.20
N ALA A 183 4.23 1.35 14.24
CA ALA A 183 2.82 1.01 14.48
C ALA A 183 2.52 -0.49 14.51
N SER A 184 3.48 -1.33 14.13
CA SER A 184 3.32 -2.79 14.09
C SER A 184 3.16 -3.41 15.48
N PRO A 185 2.67 -4.67 15.58
CA PRO A 185 2.57 -5.39 16.84
C PRO A 185 3.91 -6.02 17.27
N TYR A 186 4.99 -5.83 16.51
CA TYR A 186 6.31 -6.36 16.85
C TYR A 186 7.01 -5.50 17.89
N ASP A 187 7.82 -6.14 18.73
CA ASP A 187 8.78 -5.47 19.58
C ASP A 187 10.08 -5.26 18.80
N LEU A 188 10.31 -4.02 18.39
CA LEU A 188 11.47 -3.63 17.60
C LEU A 188 12.70 -3.30 18.45
N ARG A 189 12.58 -3.25 19.79
CA ARG A 189 13.69 -2.88 20.68
C ARG A 189 14.84 -3.88 20.57
N ALA A 190 14.52 -5.17 20.54
CA ALA A 190 15.51 -6.23 20.36
C ALA A 190 16.20 -6.17 18.98
N ALA A 191 15.50 -5.72 17.94
CA ALA A 191 16.08 -5.52 16.62
C ALA A 191 16.99 -4.28 16.58
N ALA A 192 16.60 -3.19 17.26
CA ALA A 192 17.39 -1.96 17.35
C ALA A 192 18.68 -2.17 18.15
N GLU A 193 18.65 -2.98 19.21
CA GLU A 193 19.86 -3.36 19.96
C GLU A 193 20.83 -4.18 19.09
N CYS A 194 20.33 -5.12 18.29
CA CYS A 194 21.16 -5.94 17.38
C CYS A 194 21.79 -5.15 16.23
N LEU A 195 21.11 -4.09 15.76
CA LEU A 195 21.59 -3.25 14.65
C LEU A 195 22.56 -2.15 15.11
N GLY A 196 22.73 -1.96 16.43
CA GLY A 196 23.65 -1.00 17.03
C GLY A 196 23.35 0.46 16.67
N SER A 197 24.27 1.38 17.02
CA SER A 197 24.20 2.80 16.63
C SER A 197 24.47 3.06 15.13
N GLU A 198 24.65 2.01 14.32
CA GLU A 198 25.00 2.13 12.90
C GLU A 198 23.82 2.57 12.02
N TRP A 199 22.58 2.45 12.51
CA TRP A 199 21.36 2.85 11.79
C TRP A 199 20.90 4.31 12.04
N GLY A 200 21.73 5.13 12.69
CA GLY A 200 21.42 6.56 12.94
C GLY A 200 20.36 6.78 14.02
N ASP A 201 19.71 7.95 14.01
CA ASP A 201 18.67 8.37 14.98
C ASP A 201 17.31 7.65 14.79
N PHE A 202 17.31 6.36 14.44
CA PHE A 202 16.06 5.59 14.37
C PHE A 202 15.53 5.33 15.78
N ASP A 203 14.35 5.88 16.08
CA ASP A 203 13.62 5.58 17.32
C ASP A 203 12.77 4.30 17.15
N PRO A 204 13.13 3.18 17.80
CA PRO A 204 12.37 1.94 17.73
C PRO A 204 11.13 1.94 18.62
N SER A 205 10.85 3.03 19.34
CA SER A 205 9.73 3.10 20.27
C SER A 205 8.40 2.88 19.54
N PRO A 206 7.58 1.93 20.00
CA PRO A 206 6.34 1.61 19.34
C PRO A 206 5.33 2.74 19.50
N ILE A 207 4.58 2.99 18.43
CA ILE A 207 3.34 3.77 18.49
C ILE A 207 2.25 2.80 18.95
N LEU A 208 1.73 3.03 20.14
CA LEU A 208 0.79 2.12 20.82
C LEU A 208 -0.64 2.25 20.25
N ILE A 209 -0.85 1.86 18.99
CA ILE A 209 -2.12 2.01 18.26
C ILE A 209 -3.30 1.24 18.87
N GLU A 210 -3.06 0.33 19.82
CA GLU A 210 -4.08 -0.29 20.66
C GLU A 210 -4.73 0.72 21.62
N THR A 211 -4.02 1.81 21.95
CA THR A 211 -4.50 2.91 22.79
C THR A 211 -5.04 4.07 21.96
N GLU A 212 -5.89 4.90 22.55
CA GLU A 212 -6.41 6.10 21.87
C GLU A 212 -5.30 7.14 21.61
N MET A 213 -4.41 7.34 22.59
CA MET A 213 -3.28 8.26 22.46
C MET A 213 -2.33 7.85 21.34
N GLY A 214 -1.98 6.56 21.25
CA GLY A 214 -1.11 6.07 20.17
C GLY A 214 -1.76 6.14 18.79
N ARG A 215 -3.09 6.00 18.70
CA ARG A 215 -3.81 6.27 17.43
C ARG A 215 -3.74 7.73 17.04
N GLN A 216 -3.90 8.65 17.99
CA GLN A 216 -3.76 10.08 17.71
C GLN A 216 -2.34 10.41 17.26
N GLU A 217 -1.31 9.89 17.94
CA GLU A 217 0.10 10.03 17.51
C GLU A 217 0.30 9.51 16.09
N TYR A 218 -0.24 8.32 15.77
CA TYR A 218 -0.16 7.77 14.41
C TYR A 218 -0.79 8.70 13.38
N VAL A 219 -1.98 9.23 13.66
CA VAL A 219 -2.70 10.15 12.75
C VAL A 219 -1.88 11.41 12.48
N ASP A 220 -1.28 11.98 13.52
CA ASP A 220 -0.48 13.20 13.41
C ASP A 220 0.75 12.96 12.52
N LEU A 221 1.49 11.87 12.77
CA LEU A 221 2.65 11.47 11.96
C LEU A 221 2.26 11.10 10.52
N GLN A 222 1.13 10.41 10.34
CA GLN A 222 0.62 10.07 9.01
C GLN A 222 0.23 11.32 8.22
N LEU A 223 -0.35 12.31 8.89
CA LEU A 223 -0.73 13.59 8.27
C LEU A 223 0.51 14.40 7.86
N GLU A 224 1.55 14.41 8.69
CA GLU A 224 2.85 15.00 8.34
C GLU A 224 3.48 14.33 7.13
N LEU A 225 3.57 12.99 7.14
CA LEU A 225 4.08 12.21 6.02
C LEU A 225 3.29 12.47 4.73
N TYR A 226 1.96 12.51 4.81
CA TYR A 226 1.08 12.85 3.69
C TYR A 226 1.41 14.23 3.10
N ARG A 227 1.53 15.25 3.96
CA ARG A 227 1.85 16.63 3.56
C ARG A 227 3.21 16.72 2.88
N SER A 228 4.23 16.09 3.46
CA SER A 228 5.59 16.04 2.91
C SER A 228 5.65 15.27 1.58
N ALA A 229 4.87 14.21 1.43
CA ALA A 229 4.81 13.41 0.21
C ALA A 229 4.05 14.08 -0.93
N ALA A 230 3.15 15.03 -0.65
CA ALA A 230 2.31 15.66 -1.67
C ALA A 230 3.11 16.34 -2.81
N PRO A 231 4.07 17.26 -2.54
CA PRO A 231 4.85 17.90 -3.60
C PRO A 231 5.75 16.90 -4.37
N VAL A 232 6.33 15.91 -3.68
CA VAL A 232 7.16 14.88 -4.32
C VAL A 232 6.32 14.00 -5.24
N ARG A 233 5.13 13.57 -4.80
CA ARG A 233 4.18 12.81 -5.62
C ARG A 233 3.77 13.56 -6.89
N ALA A 234 3.53 14.87 -6.78
CA ALA A 234 3.22 15.70 -7.93
C ALA A 234 4.37 15.77 -8.95
N ARG A 235 5.62 15.89 -8.46
CA ARG A 235 6.82 15.84 -9.33
C ARG A 235 7.00 14.48 -10.01
N VAL A 236 6.78 13.38 -9.30
CA VAL A 236 6.81 12.03 -9.89
C VAL A 236 5.74 11.90 -10.98
N LEU A 237 4.50 12.32 -10.69
CA LEU A 237 3.41 12.28 -11.68
C LEU A 237 3.75 13.11 -12.93
N ALA A 238 4.25 14.33 -12.76
CA ALA A 238 4.66 15.18 -13.87
C ALA A 238 5.74 14.51 -14.74
N ALA A 239 6.71 13.82 -14.13
CA ALA A 239 7.71 13.06 -14.88
C ALA A 239 7.12 11.88 -15.66
N TYR A 240 6.10 11.21 -15.11
CA TYR A 240 5.37 10.19 -15.86
C TYR A 240 4.63 10.79 -17.06
N ASP A 241 3.95 11.92 -16.88
CA ASP A 241 3.24 12.60 -17.97
C ASP A 241 4.21 13.08 -19.07
N GLU A 242 5.36 13.65 -18.69
CA GLU A 242 6.42 14.07 -19.61
C GLU A 242 6.94 12.86 -20.42
N VAL A 243 7.34 11.78 -19.75
CA VAL A 243 7.88 10.58 -20.41
C VAL A 243 6.85 9.96 -21.36
N LEU A 244 5.58 9.88 -20.95
CA LEU A 244 4.53 9.30 -21.78
C LEU A 244 4.15 10.18 -22.97
N SER A 245 4.34 11.51 -22.87
CA SER A 245 4.08 12.44 -23.98
C SER A 245 4.94 12.20 -25.22
N HIS A 246 6.08 11.50 -25.07
CA HIS A 246 6.95 11.11 -26.17
C HIS A 246 6.50 9.83 -26.92
N TRP A 247 5.49 9.12 -26.42
CA TRP A 247 4.94 7.91 -27.05
C TRP A 247 3.41 7.89 -27.13
N PRO A 248 2.76 8.94 -27.69
CA PRO A 248 1.29 9.04 -27.72
C PRO A 248 0.65 7.92 -28.54
N GLU A 249 1.26 7.56 -29.67
CA GLU A 249 0.81 6.46 -30.55
C GLU A 249 0.69 5.10 -29.83
N LEU A 250 1.49 4.87 -28.78
CA LEU A 250 1.54 3.58 -28.08
C LEU A 250 0.55 3.48 -26.91
N LEU A 251 -0.04 4.59 -26.46
CA LEU A 251 -1.03 4.62 -25.38
C LEU A 251 -2.37 4.00 -25.80
N GLY A 252 -2.73 4.09 -27.08
CA GLY A 252 -3.99 3.56 -27.64
C GLY A 252 -3.91 2.17 -28.26
N GLN A 253 -2.72 1.59 -28.40
CA GLN A 253 -2.55 0.28 -29.05
C GLN A 253 -2.83 -0.88 -28.08
N LYS A 254 -3.92 -1.61 -28.32
CA LYS A 254 -4.15 -2.93 -27.71
C LYS A 254 -3.03 -3.87 -28.14
N LEU A 255 -2.40 -4.57 -27.20
CA LEU A 255 -1.50 -5.68 -27.53
C LEU A 255 -2.26 -6.73 -28.32
N GLN A 256 -1.70 -7.11 -29.45
CA GLN A 256 -1.97 -8.44 -29.97
C GLN A 256 -1.38 -9.45 -28.97
N PRO A 257 -2.18 -10.41 -28.44
CA PRO A 257 -1.66 -11.45 -27.57
C PRO A 257 -0.61 -12.28 -28.33
N GLY A 258 0.64 -12.29 -27.89
CA GLY A 258 1.63 -13.23 -28.44
C GLY A 258 3.07 -12.77 -28.61
N MET A 259 3.46 -11.55 -28.21
CA MET A 259 4.88 -11.19 -28.25
C MET A 259 5.66 -11.94 -27.15
N PRO A 260 6.70 -12.72 -27.48
CA PRO A 260 7.46 -13.49 -26.51
C PRO A 260 8.22 -12.57 -25.54
N LYS A 261 8.42 -13.08 -24.31
CA LYS A 261 9.12 -12.42 -23.20
C LYS A 261 10.59 -12.19 -23.50
#